data_AF-A0A3N4SC35-F1
#
_entry.id   AF-A0A3N4SC35-F1
#
_cell.length_a   1.000
_cell.length_b   1.000
_cell.length_c   1.000
_cell.angle_alpha   90.00
_cell.angle_beta   90.00
_cell.angle_gamma   90.00
#
_symmetry.space_group_name_H-M   'P 1'
#
loop_
_entity.id
_entity.type
_entity.pdbx_description
1 polymer ?
#
loop_
_entity_poly.entity_id
_entity_poly.type
_entity_poly.pdbx_seq_one_letter_code
_entity_poly.pdbx_strand_id
1 'polypeptide(L)'
;MDAALLTSVSALIAGPVAAAAAIYSSRGANRAAQEGNAVTGFSSLTNELQEERKELRADLATVRAELAAEKLETARLRLLVQQLGGTP
;
A
#
# COMPACT_ATOMS: atom_id res chain seq x y z
N MET A 1 26.61 -35.64 48.42
CA MET A 1 26.90 -35.01 47.12
C MET A 1 26.07 -35.72 46.08
N ASP A 2 24.93 -35.19 45.64
CA ASP A 2 24.34 -35.61 44.33
C ASP A 2 23.11 -34.82 43.83
N ALA A 3 22.66 -33.74 44.48
CA ALA A 3 21.60 -32.91 43.89
C ALA A 3 22.22 -31.75 43.12
N ALA A 4 23.08 -30.98 43.77
CA ALA A 4 23.74 -29.81 43.17
C ALA A 4 24.58 -30.15 41.93
N LEU A 5 25.26 -31.30 41.93
CA LEU A 5 26.02 -31.77 40.77
C LEU A 5 25.07 -32.10 39.59
N LEU A 6 23.98 -32.82 39.85
CA LEU A 6 22.95 -33.14 38.87
C LEU A 6 22.24 -31.89 38.32
N THR A 7 21.95 -30.91 39.18
CA THR A 7 21.38 -29.62 38.75
C THR A 7 22.38 -28.82 37.91
N SER A 8 23.67 -28.85 38.26
CA SER A 8 24.70 -28.15 37.49
C SER A 8 24.97 -28.78 36.12
N VAL A 9 24.94 -30.11 36.02
CA VAL A 9 25.10 -30.85 34.76
C VAL A 9 23.87 -30.66 33.88
N SER A 10 22.66 -30.73 34.44
CA SER A 10 21.43 -30.48 33.69
C SER A 10 21.34 -29.03 33.21
N ALA A 11 21.76 -28.04 34.01
CA ALA A 11 21.85 -26.65 33.58
C ALA A 11 22.90 -26.44 32.46
N LEU A 12 24.05 -27.12 32.54
CA LEU A 12 25.10 -27.06 31.52
C LEU A 12 24.65 -27.63 30.17
N ILE A 13 23.76 -28.62 30.17
CA ILE A 13 23.21 -29.23 28.95
C ILE A 13 21.97 -28.46 28.46
N ALA A 14 21.10 -28.03 29.37
CA ALA A 14 19.87 -27.31 29.02
C ALA A 14 20.16 -25.92 28.43
N GLY A 15 21.19 -25.21 28.91
CA GLY A 15 21.56 -23.90 28.39
C GLY A 15 21.84 -23.88 26.88
N PRO A 16 22.76 -24.72 26.37
CA PRO A 16 23.05 -24.83 24.94
C PRO A 16 21.85 -25.28 24.10
N VAL A 17 21.04 -26.22 24.60
CA VAL A 17 19.84 -26.71 23.89
C VAL A 17 18.79 -25.61 23.78
N ALA A 18 18.54 -24.87 24.86
CA ALA A 18 17.63 -23.73 24.85
C ALA A 18 18.14 -22.60 23.95
N ALA A 19 19.45 -22.33 23.95
CA ALA A 19 20.06 -21.34 23.05
C ALA A 19 19.94 -21.76 21.56
N ALA A 20 20.20 -23.03 21.24
CA ALA A 20 20.03 -23.57 19.89
C ALA A 20 18.56 -23.53 19.44
N ALA A 21 17.63 -23.90 20.33
CA ALA A 21 16.20 -23.81 20.06
C ALA A 21 15.74 -22.36 19.86
N ALA A 22 16.26 -21.41 20.65
CA ALA A 22 15.98 -19.99 20.50
C ALA A 22 16.48 -19.45 19.16
N ILE A 23 17.70 -19.79 18.75
CA ILE A 23 18.27 -19.40 17.44
C ILE A 23 17.47 -19.99 16.28
N TYR A 24 17.03 -21.24 16.39
CA TYR A 24 16.22 -21.87 15.36
C TYR A 24 14.82 -21.24 15.29
N SER A 25 14.20 -20.96 16.44
CA SER A 25 12.88 -20.30 16.50
C SER A 25 12.93 -18.86 15.97
N SER A 26 13.99 -18.11 16.27
CA SER A 26 14.14 -16.72 15.84
C SER A 26 14.34 -16.61 14.33
N ARG A 27 14.97 -17.61 13.69
CA ARG A 27 15.05 -17.69 12.22
C ARG A 27 13.67 -17.87 11.58
N GLY A 28 12.81 -18.71 12.15
CA GLY A 28 11.43 -18.87 11.70
C GLY A 28 10.60 -17.61 11.92
N ALA A 29 10.72 -16.98 13.10
CA ALA A 29 10.04 -15.74 13.44
C ALA A 29 10.47 -14.57 12.54
N ASN A 30 11.77 -14.43 12.25
CA ASN A 30 12.27 -13.39 11.34
C ASN A 30 11.77 -13.58 9.91
N ARG A 31 11.69 -14.83 9.43
CA ARG A 31 11.15 -15.12 8.11
C ARG A 31 9.66 -14.81 8.02
N ALA A 32 8.88 -15.27 9.00
CA ALA A 32 7.45 -14.97 9.07
C ALA A 32 7.17 -13.46 9.21
N ALA A 33 8.00 -12.73 9.96
CA ALA A 33 7.90 -11.28 10.09
C ALA A 33 8.22 -10.55 8.77
N GLN A 34 9.25 -10.99 8.04
CA GLN A 34 9.59 -10.43 6.72
C GLN A 34 8.51 -10.72 5.68
N GLU A 35 7.99 -11.95 5.66
CA GLU A 35 6.90 -12.36 4.76
C GLU A 35 5.60 -11.58 5.07
N GLY A 36 5.25 -11.42 6.36
CA GLY A 36 4.10 -10.61 6.78
C GLY A 36 4.25 -9.12 6.44
N ASN A 37 5.46 -8.57 6.60
CA ASN A 37 5.73 -7.18 6.25
C ASN A 37 5.67 -6.94 4.73
N ALA A 38 6.21 -7.88 3.93
CA ALA A 38 6.14 -7.81 2.47
C ALA A 38 4.69 -7.88 1.97
N VAL A 39 3.89 -8.84 2.47
CA VAL A 39 2.47 -8.97 2.09
C VAL A 39 1.68 -7.71 2.46
N THR A 40 1.91 -7.16 3.65
CA THR A 40 1.26 -5.91 4.08
C THR A 40 1.69 -4.73 3.21
N GLY A 41 2.98 -4.62 2.89
CA GLY A 41 3.51 -3.59 2.00
C GLY A 41 2.93 -3.65 0.59
N PHE A 42 2.86 -4.85 -0.01
CA PHE A 42 2.24 -5.04 -1.33
C PHE A 42 0.74 -4.72 -1.30
N SER A 43 0.03 -5.09 -0.24
CA SER A 43 -1.38 -4.73 -0.08
C SER A 43 -1.57 -3.21 0.02
N SER A 44 -0.70 -2.51 0.75
CA SER A 44 -0.76 -1.05 0.88
C SER A 44 -0.56 -0.35 -0.47
N LEU A 45 0.48 -0.73 -1.21
CA LEU A 45 0.77 -0.15 -2.53
C LEU A 45 -0.35 -0.42 -3.54
N THR A 46 -0.92 -1.63 -3.50
CA THR A 46 -2.03 -1.99 -4.38
C THR A 46 -3.28 -1.17 -4.06
N ASN A 47 -3.57 -0.95 -2.78
CA ASN A 47 -4.69 -0.12 -2.34
C ASN A 47 -4.48 1.35 -2.74
N GLU A 48 -3.28 1.90 -2.55
CA GLU A 48 -2.92 3.26 -2.93
C GLU A 48 -3.06 3.47 -4.44
N LEU A 49 -2.50 2.58 -5.26
CA LEU A 49 -2.67 2.61 -6.72
C LEU A 49 -4.13 2.48 -7.17
N GLN A 50 -4.94 1.70 -6.46
CA GLN A 50 -6.36 1.58 -6.76
C GLN A 50 -7.12 2.88 -6.46
N GLU A 51 -6.81 3.54 -5.34
CA GLU A 51 -7.44 4.81 -4.99
C GLU A 51 -6.98 5.93 -5.93
N GLU A 52 -5.69 6.04 -6.24
CA GLU A 52 -5.18 6.99 -7.24
C GLU A 52 -5.85 6.79 -8.60
N ARG A 53 -5.98 5.53 -9.06
CA ARG A 53 -6.66 5.25 -10.34
C ARG A 53 -8.12 5.67 -10.30
N LYS A 54 -8.80 5.52 -9.17
CA LYS A 54 -10.19 5.91 -9.00
C LYS A 54 -10.35 7.43 -8.97
N GLU A 55 -9.45 8.13 -8.27
CA GLU A 55 -9.37 9.59 -8.23
C GLU A 55 -9.11 10.15 -9.63
N LEU A 56 -8.09 9.67 -10.33
CA LEU A 56 -7.78 10.09 -11.71
C LEU A 56 -8.94 9.86 -12.68
N ARG A 57 -9.72 8.78 -12.50
CA ARG A 57 -10.92 8.52 -13.32
C ARG A 57 -12.04 9.51 -13.01
N ALA A 58 -12.21 9.88 -11.75
CA ALA A 58 -13.18 10.90 -11.34
C ALA A 58 -12.78 12.27 -11.91
N ASP A 59 -11.51 12.66 -11.77
CA ASP A 59 -10.98 13.92 -12.30
C ASP A 59 -11.12 14.00 -13.82
N LEU A 60 -10.79 12.92 -14.53
CA LEU A 60 -10.99 12.86 -15.97
C LEU A 60 -12.47 12.99 -16.37
N ALA A 61 -13.40 12.45 -15.58
CA ALA A 61 -14.82 12.61 -15.83
C ALA A 61 -15.25 14.07 -15.62
N THR A 62 -14.79 14.71 -14.55
CA THR A 62 -15.03 16.13 -14.24
C THR A 62 -14.49 17.03 -15.35
N VAL A 63 -13.21 16.90 -15.72
CA VAL A 63 -12.58 17.70 -16.77
C VAL A 63 -13.26 17.50 -18.12
N ARG A 64 -13.70 16.28 -18.45
CA ARG A 64 -14.46 16.04 -19.68
C ARG A 64 -15.83 16.72 -19.67
N ALA A 65 -16.50 16.75 -18.52
CA ALA A 65 -17.78 17.43 -18.37
C ALA A 65 -17.62 18.96 -18.48
N GLU A 66 -16.61 19.53 -17.82
CA GLU A 66 -16.27 20.96 -17.92
C GLU A 66 -15.92 21.34 -19.36
N LEU A 67 -15.07 20.56 -20.03
CA LEU A 67 -14.71 20.79 -21.43
C LEU A 67 -15.94 20.73 -22.36
N ALA A 68 -16.89 19.82 -22.09
CA ALA A 68 -18.13 19.75 -22.85
C ALA A 68 -19.01 20.98 -22.63
N ALA A 69 -19.12 21.46 -21.38
CA ALA A 69 -19.86 22.68 -21.04
C ALA A 69 -19.24 23.91 -21.71
N GLU A 70 -17.92 24.08 -21.62
CA GLU A 70 -17.18 25.18 -22.25
C GLU A 70 -17.31 25.18 -23.77
N LYS A 71 -17.27 23.99 -24.41
CA LYS A 71 -17.50 23.87 -25.85
C LYS A 71 -18.92 24.28 -26.25
N LEU A 72 -19.91 23.92 -25.43
CA LEU A 72 -21.30 24.30 -25.67
C LEU A 72 -21.50 25.81 -25.51
N GLU A 73 -20.91 26.40 -24.46
CA GLU A 73 -20.95 27.85 -24.25
C GLU A 73 -20.24 28.61 -25.36
N THR A 74 -19.05 28.17 -25.76
CA THR A 74 -18.33 28.72 -26.92
C THR A 74 -19.18 28.65 -28.19
N ALA A 75 -19.84 27.51 -28.46
CA ALA A 75 -20.72 27.37 -29.62
C ALA A 75 -21.92 28.34 -29.55
N ARG A 76 -22.52 28.49 -28.37
CA ARG A 76 -23.60 29.46 -28.13
C ARG A 76 -23.14 30.89 -28.36
N LEU A 77 -21.98 31.28 -27.83
CA LEU A 77 -21.42 32.61 -27.99
C LEU A 77 -21.10 32.90 -29.46
N ARG A 78 -20.52 31.96 -30.18
CA ARG A 78 -20.28 32.10 -31.63
C ARG A 78 -21.56 32.32 -32.42
N LEU A 79 -22.63 31.58 -32.10
CA LEU A 79 -23.93 31.80 -32.72
C LEU A 79 -24.48 33.20 -32.41
N LEU A 80 -24.33 33.67 -31.17
CA LEU A 80 -24.77 35.01 -30.78
C LEU A 80 -23.97 36.10 -31.51
N VAL A 81 -22.65 35.95 -31.64
CA VAL A 81 -21.79 36.86 -32.42
C VAL A 81 -22.26 36.92 -33.87
N GLN A 82 -22.51 35.77 -34.50
CA GLN A 82 -23.05 35.71 -35.86
C GLN A 82 -24.42 36.40 -35.98
N GLN A 83 -25.32 36.19 -35.02
CA GLN A 83 -26.65 36.83 -35.00
C GLN A 83 -26.56 38.36 -34.87
N LEU A 84 -25.55 38.87 -34.17
CA LEU A 84 -25.29 40.29 -34.03
C LEU A 84 -24.52 40.89 -35.23
N GLY A 85 -24.28 40.10 -36.29
CA GLY A 85 -23.58 40.55 -37.49
C GLY A 85 -22.06 40.61 -37.34
N GLY A 86 -21.51 40.06 -36.26
CA GLY A 86 -20.07 39.87 -36.08
C GLY A 86 -19.59 38.60 -36.77
N THR A 87 -18.29 38.55 -37.07
CA THR A 87 -17.62 37.32 -37.52
C THR A 87 -16.99 36.64 -36.30
N PRO A 88 -17.34 35.38 -35.99
CA PRO A 88 -16.87 34.67 -34.79
C PRO A 88 -15.41 34.21 -34.86
#